data_AF-A0A7Y2XJ91-F1
#
_entry.id   AF-A0A7Y2XJ91-F1
#
_cell.length_a   1.000
_cell.length_b   1.000
_cell.length_c   1.000
_cell.angle_alpha   90.00
_cell.angle_beta   90.00
_cell.angle_gamma   90.00
#
_symmetry.space_group_name_H-M   'P 1'
#
loop_
_entity.id
_entity.type
_entity.pdbx_description
1 polymer ?
#
loop_
_entity_poly.entity_id
_entity_poly.type
_entity_poly.pdbx_seq_one_letter_code
_entity_poly.pdbx_strand_id
1 'polypeptide(L)'
;MRVPVRLEPLTAEAFAPFGDVIEVAGEPDKIINQGLCGRFHDRARFDFSDGQAGLSLFKAEPRGLPLKLEMVERHPDGSQAFIPMSEHPFIVVVASDQGGTPGRPQAFKTEVGQAI
;
A
#
# COMPACT_ATOMS: atom_id res chain seq x y z
N MET A 1 27.89 -0.47 9.47
CA MET A 1 27.18 0.82 9.55
C MET A 1 25.68 0.57 9.37
N ARG A 2 24.80 1.33 10.03
CA ARG A 2 23.35 1.27 9.77
C ARG A 2 23.00 2.29 8.70
N VAL A 3 22.26 1.89 7.67
CA VAL A 3 21.78 2.80 6.62
C VAL A 3 20.40 3.31 7.03
N PRO A 4 20.19 4.63 7.25
CA PRO A 4 18.87 5.15 7.56
C PRO A 4 17.94 5.09 6.34
N VAL A 5 16.68 4.76 6.59
CA VAL A 5 15.57 4.90 5.64
C VAL A 5 14.73 6.07 6.14
N ARG A 6 14.51 7.07 5.29
CA ARG A 6 13.67 8.23 5.62
C ARG A 6 12.23 7.87 5.34
N LEU A 7 11.35 8.40 6.18
CA LEU A 7 9.91 8.31 5.98
C LEU A 7 9.48 9.44 5.06
N GLU A 8 8.88 9.09 3.93
CA GLU A 8 8.39 10.02 2.90
C GLU A 8 6.86 9.97 2.85
N PRO A 9 6.15 11.01 2.39
CA PRO A 9 4.71 10.92 2.15
C PRO A 9 4.39 9.88 1.06
N LEU A 10 3.30 9.14 1.22
CA LEU A 10 2.80 8.25 0.18
C LEU A 10 2.10 9.06 -0.92
N THR A 11 2.60 8.96 -2.15
CA THR A 11 1.92 9.48 -3.35
C THR A 11 1.87 8.40 -4.42
N ALA A 12 0.89 8.46 -5.31
CA ALA A 12 0.77 7.52 -6.42
C ALA A 12 2.04 7.48 -7.28
N GLU A 13 2.65 8.63 -7.57
CA GLU A 13 3.86 8.72 -8.39
C GLU A 13 5.08 8.09 -7.72
N ALA A 14 5.25 8.32 -6.41
CA ALA A 14 6.36 7.76 -5.65
C ALA A 14 6.21 6.24 -5.43
N PHE A 15 4.97 5.76 -5.34
CA PHE A 15 4.66 4.36 -5.07
C PHE A 15 4.51 3.49 -6.33
N ALA A 16 4.32 4.09 -7.51
CA ALA A 16 4.10 3.41 -8.79
C ALA A 16 5.07 2.24 -9.11
N PRO A 17 6.37 2.26 -8.73
CA PRO A 17 7.25 1.11 -8.95
C PRO A 17 6.92 -0.13 -8.10
N PHE A 18 6.10 0.00 -7.06
CA PHE A 18 5.82 -1.03 -6.06
C PHE A 18 4.37 -1.51 -6.05
N GLY A 19 3.44 -0.67 -6.52
CA GLY A 19 2.02 -0.97 -6.56
C GLY A 19 1.19 0.28 -6.82
N ASP A 20 -0.09 0.20 -6.47
CA ASP A 20 -1.06 1.27 -6.63
C ASP A 20 -1.36 1.94 -5.29
N VAL A 21 -1.75 3.22 -5.31
CA VAL A 21 -2.34 3.89 -4.14
C VAL A 21 -3.84 3.93 -4.31
N ILE A 22 -4.56 3.34 -3.36
CA ILE A 22 -6.02 3.30 -3.35
C ILE A 22 -6.54 4.47 -2.52
N GLU A 23 -7.06 5.50 -3.20
CA GLU A 23 -7.56 6.71 -2.56
C GLU A 23 -8.65 7.41 -3.40
N VAL A 24 -9.32 8.37 -2.77
CA VAL A 24 -10.38 9.23 -3.36
C VAL A 24 -9.76 10.55 -3.83
N ALA A 25 -8.77 10.46 -4.72
CA ALA A 25 -8.06 11.63 -5.26
C ALA A 25 -8.56 11.99 -6.67
N GLY A 26 -8.72 13.31 -6.90
CA GLY A 26 -9.22 13.87 -8.15
C GLY A 26 -10.73 13.76 -8.32
N GLU A 27 -11.20 13.89 -9.56
CA GLU A 27 -12.61 13.73 -9.91
C GLU A 27 -13.00 12.23 -9.97
N PRO A 28 -14.22 11.88 -9.56
CA PRO A 28 -14.70 10.50 -9.67
C PRO A 28 -14.87 10.10 -11.14
N ASP A 29 -14.58 8.83 -11.45
CA ASP A 29 -14.74 8.27 -12.79
C ASP A 29 -16.21 8.21 -13.23
N LYS A 30 -17.11 8.01 -12.26
CA LYS A 30 -18.56 7.96 -12.48
C LYS A 30 -19.30 8.58 -11.31
N ILE A 31 -20.38 9.29 -11.60
CA ILE A 31 -21.37 9.67 -10.59
C ILE A 31 -22.50 8.63 -10.61
N ILE A 32 -22.78 8.04 -9.45
CA ILE A 32 -23.81 7.00 -9.26
C ILE A 32 -24.78 7.40 -8.14
N ASN A 33 -25.76 6.54 -7.85
CA ASN A 33 -26.76 6.74 -6.78
C ASN A 33 -27.46 8.10 -6.87
N GLN A 34 -28.04 8.40 -8.04
CA GLN A 34 -28.79 9.64 -8.30
C GLN A 34 -27.99 10.94 -8.04
N GLY A 35 -26.69 10.94 -8.33
CA GLY A 35 -25.86 12.14 -8.15
C GLY A 35 -25.13 12.21 -6.81
N LEU A 36 -25.35 11.26 -5.91
CA LEU A 36 -24.92 11.36 -4.51
C LEU A 36 -23.66 10.56 -4.17
N CYS A 37 -23.05 9.87 -5.14
CA CYS A 37 -21.85 9.07 -4.89
C CYS A 37 -20.90 9.12 -6.08
N GLY A 38 -19.68 9.60 -5.84
CA GLY A 38 -18.56 9.47 -6.76
C GLY A 38 -17.95 8.08 -6.66
N ARG A 39 -17.87 7.36 -7.78
CA ARG A 39 -17.17 6.09 -7.91
C ARG A 39 -15.77 6.33 -8.48
N PHE A 40 -14.77 6.03 -7.67
CA PHE A 40 -13.35 6.02 -8.04
C PHE A 40 -13.02 4.59 -8.48
N HIS A 41 -13.09 4.34 -9.78
CA HIS A 41 -13.08 3.01 -10.35
C HIS A 41 -11.65 2.48 -10.48
N ASP A 42 -11.47 1.21 -10.13
CA ASP A 42 -10.29 0.43 -10.53
C ASP A 42 -8.95 1.02 -10.07
N ARG A 43 -8.92 1.49 -8.81
CA ARG A 43 -7.76 2.18 -8.22
C ARG A 43 -6.59 1.28 -7.88
N ALA A 44 -6.77 -0.04 -7.98
CA ALA A 44 -5.69 -1.01 -7.89
C ALA A 44 -5.98 -2.20 -8.79
N ARG A 45 -4.93 -2.72 -9.43
CA ARG A 45 -5.03 -3.96 -10.19
C ARG A 45 -4.66 -5.15 -9.32
N PHE A 46 -5.61 -6.05 -9.13
CA PHE A 46 -5.31 -7.32 -8.47
C PHE A 46 -4.76 -8.35 -9.45
N ASP A 47 -3.69 -9.02 -9.02
CA ASP A 47 -3.06 -10.13 -9.72
C ASP A 47 -3.08 -11.37 -8.82
N PHE A 48 -3.51 -12.49 -9.37
CA PHE A 48 -3.57 -13.79 -8.72
C PHE A 48 -3.22 -14.83 -9.78
N SER A 49 -2.28 -15.72 -9.48
CA SER A 49 -1.88 -16.81 -10.36
C SER A 49 -3.00 -17.85 -10.54
N ASP A 50 -2.95 -18.99 -9.85
CA ASP A 50 -4.03 -19.98 -9.77
C ASP A 50 -4.91 -19.81 -8.52
N GLY A 51 -4.54 -18.84 -7.67
CA GLY A 51 -5.26 -18.48 -6.45
C GLY A 51 -6.58 -17.73 -6.69
N GLN A 52 -7.30 -17.50 -5.59
CA GLN A 52 -8.53 -16.72 -5.55
C GLN A 52 -8.38 -15.55 -4.58
N ALA A 53 -9.16 -14.48 -4.80
CA ALA A 53 -9.19 -13.35 -3.90
C ALA A 53 -9.67 -13.77 -2.50
N GLY A 54 -8.88 -13.44 -1.48
CA GLY A 54 -9.23 -13.60 -0.07
C GLY A 54 -9.56 -12.25 0.57
N LEU A 55 -10.51 -12.24 1.51
CA LEU A 55 -10.79 -11.10 2.36
C LEU A 55 -10.52 -11.48 3.81
N SER A 56 -9.73 -10.69 4.52
CA SER A 56 -9.29 -10.98 5.87
C SER A 56 -9.14 -9.70 6.68
N LEU A 57 -9.21 -9.83 8.01
CA LEU A 57 -9.00 -8.72 8.94
C LEU A 57 -7.71 -8.94 9.71
N PHE A 58 -6.89 -7.89 9.77
CA PHE A 58 -5.61 -7.91 10.47
C PHE A 58 -5.68 -6.96 11.66
N LYS A 59 -5.38 -7.47 12.86
CA LYS A 59 -5.24 -6.66 14.08
C LYS A 59 -3.78 -6.66 14.51
N ALA A 60 -3.02 -5.70 13.98
CA ALA A 60 -1.60 -5.58 14.25
C ALA A 60 -1.32 -4.76 15.53
N GLU A 61 -0.20 -5.06 16.18
CA GLU A 61 0.32 -4.23 17.28
C GLU A 61 1.19 -3.10 16.71
N PRO A 62 0.97 -1.83 17.11
CA PRO A 62 1.81 -0.71 16.69
C PRO A 62 3.27 -0.89 17.09
N ARG A 63 4.19 -0.45 16.21
CA ARG A 63 5.63 -0.45 16.49
C ARG A 63 6.12 0.98 16.77
N GLY A 64 7.01 1.13 17.75
CA GLY A 64 7.66 2.40 18.04
C GLY A 64 8.80 2.71 17.06
N LEU A 65 9.02 4.00 16.79
CA LEU A 65 10.17 4.49 16.03
C LEU A 65 11.27 5.01 16.98
N PRO A 66 12.57 4.85 16.64
CA PRO A 66 13.08 4.26 15.40
C PRO A 66 12.94 2.72 15.37
N LEU A 67 12.42 2.20 14.27
CA LEU A 67 12.31 0.76 14.02
C LEU A 67 13.59 0.26 13.35
N LYS A 68 14.18 -0.81 13.88
CA LYS A 68 15.20 -1.58 13.15
C LYS A 68 14.47 -2.49 12.15
N LEU A 69 14.61 -2.22 10.86
CA LEU A 69 14.09 -3.10 9.81
C LEU A 69 14.99 -4.34 9.70
N GLU A 70 14.43 -5.52 10.00
CA GLU A 70 15.18 -6.79 10.01
C GLU A 70 14.82 -7.71 8.83
N MET A 71 13.60 -7.60 8.31
CA MET A 71 13.12 -8.39 7.17
C MET A 71 12.13 -7.61 6.32
N VAL A 72 11.97 -8.04 5.08
CA VAL A 72 10.85 -7.73 4.19
C VAL A 72 10.36 -9.04 3.58
N GLU A 73 9.11 -9.09 3.16
CA GLU A 73 8.50 -10.23 2.50
C GLU A 73 8.06 -9.88 1.08
N ARG A 74 7.70 -10.90 0.29
CA ARG A 74 7.08 -10.76 -1.02
C ARG A 74 6.10 -11.90 -1.28
N HIS A 75 5.17 -11.67 -2.19
CA HIS A 75 4.17 -12.64 -2.65
C HIS A 75 4.36 -12.87 -4.16
N PRO A 76 5.14 -13.88 -4.59
CA PRO A 76 5.46 -14.09 -6.01
C PRO A 76 4.24 -14.43 -6.87
N ASP A 77 3.20 -14.98 -6.25
CA ASP A 77 2.05 -15.60 -6.92
C ASP A 77 0.78 -14.75 -6.84
N GLY A 78 0.86 -13.54 -6.28
CA GLY A 78 -0.27 -12.62 -6.23
C GLY A 78 0.00 -11.29 -5.52
N SER A 79 -0.90 -10.35 -5.79
CA SER A 79 -0.96 -9.03 -5.14
C SER A 79 -1.57 -9.11 -3.73
N GLN A 80 -1.27 -8.11 -2.91
CA GLN A 80 -1.86 -7.95 -1.58
C GLN A 80 -2.16 -6.46 -1.34
N ALA A 81 -3.39 -6.17 -0.91
CA ALA A 81 -3.84 -4.82 -0.59
C ALA A 81 -4.14 -4.68 0.91
N PHE A 82 -3.88 -3.49 1.46
CA PHE A 82 -4.17 -3.12 2.84
C PHE A 82 -5.00 -1.84 2.88
N ILE A 83 -6.27 -2.00 3.29
CA ILE A 83 -7.19 -0.88 3.52
C ILE A 83 -7.38 -0.72 5.02
N PRO A 84 -7.05 0.45 5.61
CA PRO A 84 -7.19 0.65 7.04
C PRO A 84 -8.68 0.70 7.42
N MET A 85 -9.06 -0.04 8.47
CA MET A 85 -10.42 -0.01 9.04
C MET A 85 -10.62 1.13 10.06
N SER A 86 -9.67 2.07 10.11
CA SER A 86 -9.66 3.24 10.99
C SER A 86 -9.03 4.42 10.27
N GLU A 87 -9.20 5.63 10.78
CA GLU A 87 -8.57 6.85 10.24
C GLU A 87 -7.10 7.02 10.69
N HIS A 88 -6.46 5.98 11.21
CA HIS A 88 -5.06 6.03 11.58
C HIS A 88 -4.15 5.82 10.36
N PRO A 89 -3.18 6.71 10.10
CA PRO A 89 -2.17 6.48 9.07
C PRO A 89 -1.24 5.33 9.49
N PHE A 90 -0.67 4.65 8.50
CA PHE A 90 0.32 3.60 8.71
C PHE A 90 1.56 3.82 7.87
N ILE A 91 2.62 3.06 8.16
CA ILE A 91 3.89 3.13 7.44
C ILE A 91 4.00 1.89 6.55
N VAL A 92 4.27 2.13 5.27
CA VAL A 92 4.55 1.11 4.27
C VAL A 92 6.06 1.09 4.01
N VAL A 93 6.68 -0.08 4.09
CA VAL A 93 8.08 -0.26 3.72
C VAL A 93 8.15 -1.23 2.55
N VAL A 94 8.76 -0.79 1.46
CA VAL A 94 8.88 -1.55 0.21
C VAL A 94 10.33 -1.60 -0.24
N ALA A 95 10.66 -2.59 -1.06
CA ALA A 95 11.94 -2.70 -1.73
C ALA A 95 11.71 -3.25 -3.13
N SER A 96 12.54 -2.84 -4.10
CA SER A 96 12.49 -3.44 -5.43
C SER A 96 12.95 -4.90 -5.38
N ASP A 97 12.37 -5.75 -6.23
CA ASP A 97 12.83 -7.12 -6.37
C ASP A 97 14.06 -7.18 -7.30
N GLN A 98 15.19 -7.63 -6.76
CA GLN A 98 16.44 -7.86 -7.49
C GLN A 98 16.68 -9.36 -7.66
N GLY A 99 15.73 -10.05 -8.31
CA GLY A 99 15.84 -11.47 -8.59
C GLY A 99 15.71 -12.36 -7.35
N GLY A 100 14.75 -12.06 -6.47
CA GLY A 100 14.53 -12.74 -5.19
C GLY A 100 15.21 -12.10 -4.00
N THR A 101 15.97 -11.03 -4.21
CA THR A 101 16.64 -10.29 -3.15
C THR A 101 16.09 -8.88 -3.08
N PRO A 102 15.76 -8.34 -1.89
CA PRO A 102 15.28 -6.96 -1.80
C PRO A 102 16.39 -5.96 -2.12
N GLY A 103 16.07 -4.97 -2.95
CA GLY A 103 16.88 -3.77 -3.13
C GLY A 103 16.89 -2.87 -1.89
N ARG A 104 17.31 -1.61 -2.05
CA ARG A 104 17.31 -0.65 -0.93
C ARG A 104 15.86 -0.35 -0.48
N PRO A 105 15.51 -0.54 0.80
CA PRO A 105 14.17 -0.23 1.28
C PRO A 105 13.84 1.26 1.19
N GLN A 106 12.58 1.55 0.90
CA GLN A 106 11.94 2.86 0.94
C GLN A 106 10.78 2.81 1.92
N ALA A 107 10.49 3.91 2.60
CA ALA A 107 9.42 3.97 3.60
C ALA A 107 8.49 5.13 3.32
N PHE A 108 7.20 4.83 3.23
CA PHE A 108 6.14 5.80 2.99
C PHE A 108 5.19 5.87 4.18
N LYS A 109 4.74 7.07 4.53
CA LYS A 109 3.66 7.30 5.49
C LYS A 109 2.39 7.61 4.72
N THR A 110 1.33 6.87 4.99
CA THR A 110 0.02 7.15 4.40
C THR A 110 -0.61 8.38 5.05
N GLU A 111 -1.49 9.06 4.31
CA GLU A 111 -2.47 9.99 4.86
C GLU A 111 -3.76 9.25 5.25
N VAL A 112 -4.67 9.96 5.92
CA VAL A 112 -5.99 9.42 6.26
C VAL A 112 -6.77 9.10 4.98
N GLY A 113 -7.32 7.90 4.89
CA GLY A 113 -8.11 7.45 3.73
C GLY A 113 -7.28 6.88 2.57
N GLN A 114 -5.95 6.86 2.69
CA GLN A 114 -5.09 6.14 1.74
C GLN A 114 -4.94 4.67 2.12
N ALA A 115 -4.91 3.83 1.09
CA ALA A 115 -4.62 2.41 1.13
C ALA A 115 -3.61 2.05 0.03
N ILE A 116 -3.06 0.84 0.09
CA ILE A 116 -2.18 0.25 -0.93
C ILE A 116 -2.69 -1.10 -1.36
#